data_AF-A0A9P1MA04-F1
#
_entry.id   AF-A0A9P1MA04-F1
#
_cell.length_a   1.000
_cell.length_b   1.000
_cell.length_c   1.000
_cell.angle_alpha   90.00
_cell.angle_beta   90.00
_cell.angle_gamma   90.00
#
_symmetry.space_group_name_H-M   'P 1'
#
loop_
_entity.id
_entity.type
_entity.pdbx_description
1 polymer ?
#
loop_
_entity_poly.entity_id
_entity_poly.type
_entity_poly.pdbx_seq_one_letter_code
_entity_poly.pdbx_strand_id
1 'polypeptide(L)'
;MTATDPVQPPGEAAPEILEGRIWVDGCFDFFHHGHAGAIVQARQLGDELYVGVHSDEAILENKGPTVMTLDERMAAVDACRWVTQSVSRAPYVTDLGWISHYGCKYVVHGDDITSDSSGEDCYRFVKEAGRFRVVKRTPSISTTDLVGRMLLCTRTHFIRSLEKALAGLEGSGTAEEKKEAGEAMTERMRLYATDASAKRPGADVYFWAASQEAKATDSEEERGSFRQLFDGPGPKPGQRIAEEEAARGRGWYEEKAVAGRVSLAGVDYAPAFVVAGVHDDDVINQWKGVNYPIMNIYERVRELGRFRRTILAYQAIPDRPPSGTPDVVYHGPTSFMPLTYDPYTAPKEMGIYQEIGAHSYEDVNAGTIVQRIMKSRDVYEARQRAKGVKAEVEAAHRERELLEQEQLRKEAERGARSTASRLGNEERKEMQER
;
A
#
# COMPACT_ATOMS: atom_id res chain seq x y z
N MET A 1 17.90 0.31 17.27
CA MET A 1 17.47 -0.58 18.36
C MET A 1 16.60 -1.65 17.74
N THR A 2 16.91 -2.93 17.90
CA THR A 2 16.03 -4.03 17.47
C THR A 2 14.83 -4.06 18.42
N ALA A 3 13.82 -3.24 18.14
CA ALA A 3 12.58 -3.24 18.89
C ALA A 3 11.86 -4.54 18.57
N THR A 4 11.77 -5.44 19.55
CA THR A 4 10.91 -6.62 19.47
C THR A 4 9.46 -6.17 19.38
N ASP A 5 8.63 -6.91 18.63
CA ASP A 5 7.20 -6.61 18.56
C ASP A 5 6.55 -6.65 19.95
N PRO A 6 5.62 -5.73 20.22
CA PRO A 6 4.99 -5.65 21.52
C PRO A 6 4.11 -6.89 21.75
N VAL A 7 4.26 -7.49 22.94
CA VAL A 7 3.46 -8.66 23.34
C VAL A 7 1.99 -8.29 23.57
N GLN A 8 1.73 -7.03 23.95
CA GLN A 8 0.39 -6.50 24.19
C GLN A 8 0.12 -5.28 23.30
N PRO A 9 -1.15 -5.04 22.92
CA PRO A 9 -1.52 -3.87 22.14
C PRO A 9 -1.16 -2.58 22.89
N PRO A 10 -0.53 -1.59 22.22
CA PRO A 10 -0.17 -0.33 22.87
C PRO A 10 -1.40 0.53 23.19
N GLY A 11 -1.23 1.45 24.13
CA GLY A 11 -2.26 2.41 24.54
C GLY A 11 -3.30 1.82 25.50
N GLU A 12 -4.30 2.63 25.85
CA GLU A 12 -5.39 2.23 26.72
C GLU A 12 -6.43 1.39 25.96
N ALA A 13 -6.96 0.36 26.62
CA ALA A 13 -8.01 -0.46 26.04
C ALA A 13 -9.30 0.34 25.89
N ALA A 14 -9.99 0.17 24.77
CA ALA A 14 -11.33 0.70 24.55
C ALA A 14 -12.27 0.16 25.63
N PRO A 15 -13.18 1.00 26.15
CA PRO A 15 -14.10 0.60 27.23
C PRO A 15 -15.08 -0.49 26.80
N GLU A 16 -15.38 -0.58 25.50
CA GLU A 16 -16.30 -1.56 24.93
C GLU A 16 -15.96 -1.89 23.47
N ILE A 17 -16.52 -2.99 22.98
CA ILE A 17 -16.43 -3.40 21.58
C ILE A 17 -17.64 -2.87 20.82
N LEU A 18 -17.41 -2.13 19.75
CA LEU A 18 -18.43 -1.47 18.95
C LEU A 18 -18.61 -2.17 17.60
N GLU A 19 -19.86 -2.42 17.19
CA GLU A 19 -20.15 -3.04 15.89
C GLU A 19 -19.67 -2.18 14.72
N GLY A 20 -19.81 -0.85 14.84
CA GLY A 20 -19.36 0.11 13.84
C GLY A 20 -17.85 0.34 13.81
N ARG A 21 -17.06 -0.30 14.68
CA ARG A 21 -15.61 -0.17 14.66
C ARG A 21 -14.97 -1.37 14.00
N ILE A 22 -14.34 -1.12 12.86
CA ILE A 22 -13.81 -2.14 11.97
C ILE A 22 -12.28 -2.18 12.08
N TRP A 23 -11.72 -3.37 11.99
CA TRP A 23 -10.28 -3.59 11.93
C TRP A 23 -9.89 -4.13 10.55
N VAL A 24 -8.83 -3.58 9.98
CA VAL A 24 -8.10 -4.14 8.85
C VAL A 24 -6.64 -4.21 9.27
N ASP A 25 -5.93 -5.26 8.91
CA ASP A 25 -4.49 -5.31 9.08
C ASP A 25 -3.80 -5.75 7.79
N GLY A 26 -2.50 -5.46 7.73
CA GLY A 26 -1.72 -5.81 6.57
C GLY A 26 -0.31 -5.26 6.59
N CYS A 27 0.44 -5.70 5.58
CA CYS A 27 1.77 -5.21 5.31
C CYS A 27 1.73 -3.75 4.81
N PHE A 28 0.82 -3.44 3.89
CA PHE A 28 0.70 -2.14 3.20
C PHE A 28 2.00 -1.64 2.54
N ASP A 29 2.91 -2.56 2.23
CA ASP A 29 4.11 -2.27 1.47
C ASP A 29 3.75 -1.84 0.04
N PHE A 30 4.44 -0.82 -0.44
CA PHE A 30 4.14 -0.19 -1.72
C PHE A 30 2.66 0.23 -1.84
N PHE A 31 2.16 1.00 -0.88
CA PHE A 31 0.74 1.35 -0.81
C PHE A 31 0.23 1.92 -2.14
N HIS A 32 -0.70 1.19 -2.75
CA HIS A 32 -1.35 1.55 -4.00
C HIS A 32 -2.88 1.52 -3.85
N HIS A 33 -3.59 1.96 -4.88
CA HIS A 33 -5.03 2.09 -4.90
C HIS A 33 -5.75 0.77 -4.58
N GLY A 34 -5.17 -0.39 -4.88
CA GLY A 34 -5.69 -1.69 -4.41
C GLY A 34 -5.88 -1.79 -2.88
N HIS A 35 -4.92 -1.32 -2.08
CA HIS A 35 -5.04 -1.27 -0.62
C HIS A 35 -6.11 -0.25 -0.20
N ALA A 36 -6.11 0.93 -0.83
CA ALA A 36 -7.15 1.94 -0.63
C ALA A 36 -8.55 1.38 -0.95
N GLY A 37 -8.67 0.49 -1.94
CA GLY A 37 -9.89 -0.20 -2.31
C GLY A 37 -10.42 -1.16 -1.25
N ALA A 38 -9.55 -1.91 -0.60
CA ALA A 38 -9.94 -2.73 0.55
C ALA A 38 -10.35 -1.85 1.73
N ILE A 39 -9.57 -0.81 2.01
CA ILE A 39 -9.82 0.15 3.09
C ILE A 39 -11.15 0.89 2.92
N VAL A 40 -11.47 1.42 1.73
CA VAL A 40 -12.72 2.14 1.49
C VAL A 40 -13.94 1.21 1.60
N GLN A 41 -13.84 -0.04 1.13
CA GLN A 41 -14.89 -1.03 1.30
C GLN A 41 -15.08 -1.40 2.78
N ALA A 42 -13.98 -1.62 3.52
CA ALA A 42 -14.03 -1.89 4.95
C ALA A 42 -14.66 -0.72 5.72
N ARG A 43 -14.33 0.51 5.31
CA ARG A 43 -14.89 1.73 5.90
C ARG A 43 -16.40 1.83 5.76
N GLN A 44 -16.98 1.32 4.67
CA GLN A 44 -18.43 1.31 4.45
C GLN A 44 -19.19 0.38 5.42
N LEU A 45 -18.50 -0.62 6.00
CA LEU A 45 -19.09 -1.58 6.93
C LEU A 45 -19.25 -1.02 8.36
N GLY A 46 -18.68 0.16 8.65
CA GLY A 46 -18.75 0.77 9.97
C GLY A 46 -18.65 2.29 9.97
N ASP A 47 -18.42 2.85 11.15
CA ASP A 47 -18.31 4.27 11.45
C ASP A 47 -16.89 4.68 11.89
N GLU A 48 -16.04 3.71 12.23
CA GLU A 48 -14.60 3.91 12.43
C GLU A 48 -13.81 2.74 11.79
N LEU A 49 -12.61 3.04 11.27
CA LEU A 49 -11.71 2.04 10.69
C LEU A 49 -10.32 2.15 11.29
N TYR A 50 -9.91 1.09 11.99
CA TYR A 50 -8.59 0.93 12.58
C TYR A 50 -7.74 0.07 11.66
N VAL A 51 -6.52 0.51 11.36
CA VAL A 51 -5.62 -0.17 10.44
C VAL A 51 -4.33 -0.59 11.14
N GLY A 52 -4.19 -1.90 11.37
CA GLY A 52 -2.98 -2.51 11.90
C GLY A 52 -1.90 -2.68 10.83
N VAL A 53 -0.73 -2.09 11.04
CA VAL A 53 0.40 -2.20 10.12
C VAL A 53 1.47 -3.09 10.76
N HIS A 54 1.80 -4.20 10.09
CA HIS A 54 2.79 -5.14 10.62
C HIS A 54 4.21 -4.55 10.61
N SER A 55 5.05 -5.00 11.55
CA SER A 55 6.47 -4.65 11.60
C SER A 55 7.27 -5.26 10.43
N ASP A 56 8.41 -4.67 10.11
CA ASP A 56 9.31 -5.22 9.08
C ASP A 56 9.82 -6.63 9.49
N GLU A 57 10.03 -6.85 10.79
CA GLU A 57 10.45 -8.15 11.33
C GLU A 57 9.39 -9.23 11.14
N ALA A 58 8.13 -8.96 11.50
CA ALA A 58 7.04 -9.91 11.38
C ALA A 58 6.74 -10.28 9.91
N ILE A 59 6.82 -9.30 9.00
CA ILE A 59 6.62 -9.54 7.56
C ILE A 59 7.77 -10.40 7.00
N LEU A 60 9.01 -10.11 7.41
CA LEU A 60 10.19 -10.85 6.96
C LEU A 60 10.18 -12.31 7.41
N GLU A 61 9.62 -12.61 8.58
CA GLU A 61 9.45 -13.97 9.09
C GLU A 61 8.43 -14.77 8.28
N ASN A 62 7.31 -14.15 7.90
CA ASN A 62 6.18 -14.84 7.30
C ASN A 62 6.17 -14.87 5.77
N LYS A 63 6.78 -13.87 5.12
CA LYS A 63 6.70 -13.72 3.66
C LYS A 63 8.06 -13.41 3.06
N GLY A 64 8.56 -12.20 3.25
CA GLY A 64 9.74 -11.68 2.58
C GLY A 64 9.98 -10.22 2.94
N PRO A 65 11.13 -9.65 2.57
CA PRO A 65 11.47 -8.28 2.96
C PRO A 65 10.48 -7.27 2.35
N THR A 66 10.21 -6.21 3.10
CA THR A 66 9.50 -5.02 2.62
C THR A 66 10.43 -4.13 1.78
N VAL A 67 9.84 -3.37 0.86
CA VAL A 67 10.53 -2.31 0.10
C VAL A 67 10.50 -1.00 0.87
N MET A 68 9.37 -0.71 1.51
CA MET A 68 9.14 0.47 2.34
C MET A 68 9.35 0.13 3.81
N THR A 69 10.02 1.03 4.52
CA THR A 69 10.17 0.94 5.98
C THR A 69 8.81 1.02 6.68
N LEU A 70 8.73 0.54 7.93
CA LEU A 70 7.51 0.68 8.74
C LEU A 70 7.00 2.14 8.78
N ASP A 71 7.88 3.12 8.99
CA ASP A 71 7.48 4.53 9.08
C ASP A 71 6.90 5.06 7.75
N GLU A 72 7.48 4.67 6.61
CA GLU A 72 6.95 5.00 5.29
C GLU A 72 5.57 4.35 5.05
N ARG A 73 5.36 3.12 5.52
CA ARG A 73 4.08 2.40 5.41
C ARG A 73 3.01 3.01 6.32
N MET A 74 3.38 3.38 7.54
CA MET A 74 2.52 4.11 8.47
C MET A 74 2.07 5.45 7.87
N ALA A 75 3.01 6.25 7.36
CA ALA A 75 2.68 7.53 6.73
C ALA A 75 1.71 7.39 5.54
N ALA A 76 1.85 6.33 4.73
CA ALA A 76 0.94 6.06 3.63
C ALA A 76 -0.48 5.67 4.10
N VAL A 77 -0.59 4.88 5.17
CA VAL A 77 -1.86 4.48 5.80
C VAL A 77 -2.53 5.69 6.46
N ASP A 78 -1.78 6.50 7.21
CA ASP A 78 -2.28 7.70 7.90
C ASP A 78 -2.83 8.75 6.93
N ALA A 79 -2.23 8.83 5.73
CA ALA A 79 -2.70 9.76 4.72
C ALA A 79 -3.97 9.30 3.98
N CYS A 80 -4.44 8.07 4.22
CA CYS A 80 -5.66 7.53 3.63
C CYS A 80 -6.89 8.05 4.39
N ARG A 81 -7.70 8.89 3.76
CA ARG A 81 -8.84 9.62 4.35
C ARG A 81 -9.89 8.74 5.05
N TRP A 82 -9.94 7.46 4.70
CA TRP A 82 -10.91 6.51 5.24
C TRP A 82 -10.40 5.82 6.51
N VAL A 83 -9.13 5.97 6.85
CA VAL A 83 -8.54 5.44 8.09
C VAL A 83 -8.87 6.40 9.23
N THR A 84 -9.44 5.85 10.30
CA THR A 84 -9.69 6.60 11.55
C THR A 84 -8.44 6.63 12.41
N GLN A 85 -7.78 5.49 12.54
CA GLN A 85 -6.55 5.36 13.33
C GLN A 85 -5.68 4.24 12.75
N SER A 86 -4.40 4.51 12.57
CA SER A 86 -3.40 3.48 12.29
C SER A 86 -2.81 2.94 13.60
N VAL A 87 -2.38 1.68 13.58
CA VAL A 87 -1.73 1.02 14.70
C VAL A 87 -0.47 0.34 14.18
N SER A 88 0.70 0.85 14.59
CA SER A 88 1.98 0.28 14.21
C SER A 88 2.25 -1.04 14.93
N ARG A 89 3.05 -1.91 14.29
CA ARG A 89 3.53 -3.18 14.85
C ARG A 89 2.40 -4.11 15.28
N ALA A 90 1.32 -4.14 14.50
CA ALA A 90 0.23 -5.08 14.70
C ALA A 90 0.68 -6.52 14.39
N PRO A 91 0.19 -7.54 15.13
CA PRO A 91 0.52 -8.95 14.89
C PRO A 91 0.25 -9.36 13.44
N TYR A 92 1.09 -10.26 12.90
CA TYR A 92 0.91 -10.79 11.54
C TYR A 92 -0.28 -11.76 11.44
N VAL A 93 -0.45 -12.60 12.46
CA VAL A 93 -1.66 -13.41 12.65
C VAL A 93 -2.61 -12.58 13.51
N THR A 94 -3.81 -12.28 13.00
CA THR A 94 -4.72 -11.36 13.69
C THR A 94 -5.19 -11.94 15.02
N ASP A 95 -4.92 -11.20 16.09
CA ASP A 95 -5.24 -11.59 17.45
C ASP A 95 -6.56 -10.97 17.94
N LEU A 96 -7.41 -11.80 18.56
CA LEU A 96 -8.71 -11.38 19.09
C LEU A 96 -8.57 -10.37 20.25
N GLY A 97 -7.52 -10.50 21.07
CA GLY A 97 -7.21 -9.58 22.16
C GLY A 97 -6.85 -8.20 21.63
N TRP A 98 -5.99 -8.13 20.62
CA TRP A 98 -5.60 -6.89 19.93
C TRP A 98 -6.80 -6.16 19.35
N ILE A 99 -7.60 -6.82 18.51
CA ILE A 99 -8.74 -6.13 17.89
C ILE A 99 -9.78 -5.70 18.93
N SER A 100 -9.95 -6.47 20.01
CA SER A 100 -10.91 -6.13 21.08
C SER A 100 -10.38 -5.00 21.97
N HIS A 101 -9.06 -4.91 22.17
CA HIS A 101 -8.40 -3.79 22.85
C HIS A 101 -8.69 -2.46 22.15
N TYR A 102 -8.72 -2.44 20.81
CA TYR A 102 -9.12 -1.24 20.07
C TYR A 102 -10.64 -1.09 19.94
N GLY A 103 -11.45 -1.97 20.53
CA GLY A 103 -12.91 -1.93 20.47
C GLY A 103 -13.50 -2.36 19.12
N CYS A 104 -12.72 -2.99 18.25
CA CYS A 104 -13.17 -3.37 16.91
C CYS A 104 -13.97 -4.68 16.94
N LYS A 105 -15.21 -4.70 16.48
CA LYS A 105 -16.02 -5.95 16.45
C LYS A 105 -15.61 -6.89 15.33
N TYR A 106 -15.36 -6.35 14.13
CA TYR A 106 -15.13 -7.15 12.93
C TYR A 106 -13.75 -6.90 12.34
N VAL A 107 -13.13 -7.96 11.83
CA VAL A 107 -11.94 -7.91 10.98
C VAL A 107 -12.39 -8.04 9.54
N VAL A 108 -11.88 -7.16 8.68
CA VAL A 108 -12.15 -7.17 7.24
C VAL A 108 -10.86 -7.47 6.49
N HIS A 109 -10.93 -8.41 5.56
CA HIS A 109 -9.84 -8.67 4.62
C HIS A 109 -10.41 -8.95 3.21
N GLY A 110 -9.53 -8.93 2.21
CA GLY A 110 -9.84 -9.40 0.86
C GLY A 110 -10.17 -10.90 0.82
N ASP A 111 -10.66 -11.37 -0.32
CA ASP A 111 -11.00 -12.76 -0.62
C ASP A 111 -9.79 -13.65 -0.98
N ASP A 112 -8.58 -13.14 -0.81
CA ASP A 112 -7.33 -13.88 -1.05
C ASP A 112 -7.03 -14.89 0.06
N ILE A 113 -6.28 -15.94 -0.30
CA ILE A 113 -5.72 -16.89 0.66
C ILE A 113 -4.56 -16.21 1.41
N THR A 114 -4.63 -16.22 2.73
CA THR A 114 -3.61 -15.67 3.62
C THR A 114 -3.08 -16.75 4.54
N SER A 115 -1.81 -17.10 4.39
CA SER A 115 -1.14 -18.08 5.22
C SER A 115 0.05 -17.47 5.96
N ASP A 116 0.26 -17.91 7.19
CA ASP A 116 1.46 -17.63 7.97
C ASP A 116 2.63 -18.54 7.53
N SER A 117 3.81 -18.38 8.16
CA SER A 117 4.99 -19.20 7.85
C SER A 117 4.79 -20.71 8.05
N SER A 118 3.79 -21.10 8.85
CA SER A 118 3.44 -22.50 9.12
C SER A 118 2.42 -23.05 8.12
N GLY A 119 1.92 -22.20 7.20
CA GLY A 119 0.90 -22.56 6.23
C GLY A 119 -0.53 -22.46 6.76
N GLU A 120 -0.73 -21.98 7.99
CA GLU A 120 -2.07 -21.84 8.58
C GLU A 120 -2.71 -20.51 8.20
N ASP A 121 -4.03 -20.47 8.15
CA ASP A 121 -4.79 -19.25 7.84
C ASP A 121 -4.54 -18.16 8.92
N CYS A 122 -4.06 -16.99 8.50
CA CYS A 122 -3.78 -15.85 9.38
C CYS A 122 -5.02 -15.36 10.14
N TYR A 123 -6.22 -15.65 9.64
CA TYR A 123 -7.50 -15.21 10.21
C TYR A 123 -8.30 -16.35 10.86
N ARG A 124 -7.68 -17.52 11.10
CA ARG A 124 -8.38 -18.71 11.66
C ARG A 124 -9.16 -18.41 12.94
N PHE A 125 -8.54 -17.72 13.90
CA PHE A 125 -9.16 -17.42 15.19
C PHE A 125 -10.33 -16.44 15.08
N VAL A 126 -10.22 -15.43 14.21
CA VAL A 126 -11.30 -14.46 14.00
C VAL A 126 -12.45 -15.04 13.18
N LYS A 127 -12.17 -15.99 12.28
CA LYS A 127 -13.18 -16.77 11.54
C LYS A 127 -13.94 -17.70 12.49
N GLU A 128 -13.24 -18.44 13.34
CA GLU A 128 -13.86 -19.30 14.37
C GLU A 128 -14.75 -18.50 15.32
N ALA A 129 -14.34 -17.29 15.69
CA ALA A 129 -15.13 -16.38 16.52
C ALA A 129 -16.30 -15.70 15.79
N GLY A 130 -16.52 -15.95 14.49
CA GLY A 130 -17.59 -15.32 13.70
C GLY A 130 -17.41 -13.81 13.49
N ARG A 131 -16.17 -13.30 13.60
CA ARG A 131 -15.84 -11.86 13.53
C ARG A 131 -15.14 -11.46 12.23
N PHE A 132 -15.08 -12.35 11.25
CA PHE A 132 -14.42 -12.10 9.96
C PHE A 132 -15.42 -11.70 8.87
N ARG A 133 -15.08 -10.67 8.09
CA ARG A 133 -15.86 -10.15 6.96
C ARG A 133 -14.96 -10.05 5.73
N VAL A 134 -15.53 -10.27 4.54
CA VAL A 134 -14.79 -10.29 3.28
C VAL A 134 -15.22 -9.12 2.40
N VAL A 135 -14.25 -8.45 1.79
CA VAL A 135 -14.46 -7.47 0.72
C VAL A 135 -13.80 -7.96 -0.57
N LYS A 136 -14.26 -7.47 -1.71
CA LYS A 136 -13.70 -7.92 -3.00
C LYS A 136 -12.33 -7.32 -3.23
N ARG A 137 -11.39 -8.14 -3.70
CA ARG A 137 -10.10 -7.64 -4.18
C ARG A 137 -10.29 -6.67 -5.34
N THR A 138 -9.50 -5.60 -5.34
CA THR A 138 -9.43 -4.69 -6.50
C THR A 138 -8.69 -5.41 -7.63
N PRO A 139 -9.31 -5.60 -8.81
CA PRO A 139 -8.66 -6.31 -9.90
C PRO A 139 -7.52 -5.49 -10.51
N SER A 140 -6.61 -6.22 -11.16
CA SER A 140 -5.56 -5.66 -12.04
C SER A 140 -4.51 -4.78 -11.37
N ILE A 141 -4.37 -4.85 -10.03
CA ILE A 141 -3.29 -4.17 -9.30
C ILE A 141 -2.73 -5.06 -8.19
N SER A 142 -1.41 -5.07 -8.05
CA SER A 142 -0.69 -5.64 -6.91
C SER A 142 0.72 -5.08 -6.87
N THR A 143 1.39 -5.20 -5.73
CA THR A 143 2.84 -4.89 -5.63
C THR A 143 3.63 -5.66 -6.68
N THR A 144 3.36 -6.96 -6.87
CA THR A 144 4.02 -7.79 -7.88
C THR A 144 3.81 -7.27 -9.31
N ASP A 145 2.60 -6.83 -9.64
CA ASP A 145 2.29 -6.24 -10.93
C ASP A 145 3.05 -4.92 -11.14
N LEU A 146 3.03 -4.02 -10.16
CA LEU A 146 3.74 -2.74 -10.24
C LEU A 146 5.25 -2.91 -10.39
N VAL A 147 5.85 -3.84 -9.62
CA VAL A 147 7.25 -4.22 -9.79
C VAL A 147 7.47 -4.78 -11.19
N GLY A 148 6.60 -5.68 -11.67
CA GLY A 148 6.65 -6.24 -13.02
C GLY A 148 6.67 -5.15 -14.09
N ARG A 149 5.79 -4.15 -13.99
CA ARG A 149 5.75 -3.01 -14.91
C ARG A 149 7.06 -2.22 -14.90
N MET A 150 7.61 -1.95 -13.71
CA MET A 150 8.89 -1.24 -13.56
C MET A 150 10.07 -2.01 -14.17
N LEU A 151 10.09 -3.34 -14.04
CA LEU A 151 11.20 -4.17 -14.51
C LEU A 151 11.10 -4.50 -16.01
N LEU A 152 9.90 -4.82 -16.49
CA LEU A 152 9.67 -5.22 -17.88
C LEU A 152 9.55 -4.03 -18.83
N CYS A 153 9.37 -2.82 -18.28
CA CYS A 153 9.24 -1.59 -19.05
C CYS A 153 8.15 -1.64 -20.13
N THR A 154 7.03 -2.32 -19.85
CA THR A 154 5.89 -2.42 -20.79
C THR A 154 5.00 -1.19 -20.73
N ARG A 155 4.31 -0.89 -21.85
CA ARG A 155 3.32 0.20 -21.98
C ARG A 155 1.91 -0.31 -22.24
N THR A 156 1.67 -1.60 -22.04
CA THR A 156 0.40 -2.26 -22.39
C THR A 156 -0.76 -1.84 -21.50
N HIS A 157 -0.47 -1.25 -20.33
CA HIS A 157 -1.47 -0.75 -19.37
C HIS A 157 -1.92 0.69 -19.65
N PHE A 158 -1.31 1.39 -20.60
CA PHE A 158 -1.64 2.80 -20.88
C PHE A 158 -3.06 2.93 -21.40
N ILE A 159 -3.70 4.04 -21.03
CA ILE A 159 -5.01 4.46 -21.52
C ILE A 159 -4.81 5.72 -22.35
N ARG A 160 -5.25 5.70 -23.61
CA ARG A 160 -5.13 6.84 -24.53
C ARG A 160 -6.10 7.94 -24.16
N SER A 161 -7.34 7.57 -23.85
CA SER A 161 -8.36 8.50 -23.38
C SER A 161 -9.19 7.85 -22.28
N LEU A 162 -9.00 8.34 -21.06
CA LEU A 162 -9.80 7.88 -19.92
C LEU A 162 -11.28 8.10 -20.17
N GLU A 163 -11.65 9.24 -20.75
CA GLU A 163 -13.04 9.53 -21.12
C GLU A 163 -13.63 8.49 -22.08
N LYS A 164 -12.91 8.10 -23.13
CA LYS A 164 -13.36 7.06 -24.06
C LYS A 164 -13.40 5.68 -23.41
N ALA A 165 -12.44 5.36 -22.53
CA ALA A 165 -12.44 4.11 -21.78
C ALA A 165 -13.66 4.00 -20.85
N LEU A 166 -14.00 5.07 -20.12
CA LEU A 166 -15.19 5.11 -19.27
C LEU A 166 -16.49 5.04 -20.09
N ALA A 167 -16.50 5.59 -21.30
CA ALA A 167 -17.64 5.51 -22.22
C ALA A 167 -17.76 4.17 -22.96
N GLY A 168 -16.84 3.22 -22.74
CA GLY A 168 -16.81 1.93 -23.45
C GLY A 168 -16.39 2.01 -24.92
N LEU A 169 -15.75 3.11 -25.32
CA LEU A 169 -15.27 3.35 -26.69
C LEU A 169 -13.80 2.96 -26.88
N GLU A 170 -13.08 2.68 -25.80
CA GLU A 170 -11.68 2.26 -25.78
C GLU A 170 -11.52 1.01 -24.90
N GLY A 171 -10.64 0.09 -25.29
CA GLY A 171 -10.39 -1.17 -24.59
C GLY A 171 -10.43 -2.39 -25.51
N SER A 172 -10.13 -3.56 -24.94
CA SER A 172 -10.20 -4.87 -25.58
C SER A 172 -11.60 -5.49 -25.45
N GLY A 173 -11.94 -6.43 -26.33
CA GLY A 173 -13.22 -7.15 -26.29
C GLY A 173 -14.28 -6.62 -27.25
N THR A 174 -15.50 -7.14 -27.13
CA THR A 174 -16.70 -6.71 -27.86
C THR A 174 -17.16 -5.32 -27.43
N ALA A 175 -18.13 -4.73 -28.14
CA ALA A 175 -18.68 -3.43 -27.76
C ALA A 175 -19.39 -3.50 -26.39
N GLU A 176 -20.07 -4.60 -26.13
CA GLU A 176 -20.76 -4.89 -24.87
C GLU A 176 -19.77 -5.04 -23.71
N GLU A 177 -18.70 -5.81 -23.90
CA GLU A 177 -17.65 -6.00 -22.89
C GLU A 177 -16.94 -4.68 -22.53
N LYS A 178 -16.66 -3.83 -23.54
CA LYS A 178 -16.05 -2.51 -23.29
C LYS A 178 -17.00 -1.59 -22.51
N LYS A 179 -18.29 -1.62 -22.84
CA LYS A 179 -19.29 -0.82 -22.13
C LYS A 179 -19.39 -1.25 -20.67
N GLU A 180 -19.49 -2.55 -20.40
CA GLU A 180 -19.53 -3.10 -19.04
C GLU A 180 -18.24 -2.74 -18.27
N ALA A 181 -17.07 -2.86 -18.91
CA ALA A 181 -15.80 -2.47 -18.33
C ALA A 181 -15.74 -0.98 -17.99
N GLY A 182 -16.22 -0.10 -18.88
CA GLY A 182 -16.29 1.35 -18.67
C GLY A 182 -17.24 1.75 -17.53
N GLU A 183 -18.39 1.09 -17.42
CA GLU A 183 -19.33 1.27 -16.31
C GLU A 183 -18.70 0.82 -14.97
N ALA A 184 -18.04 -0.34 -14.95
CA ALA A 184 -17.33 -0.83 -13.77
C ALA A 184 -16.14 0.04 -13.37
N MET A 185 -15.42 0.63 -14.34
CA MET A 185 -14.38 1.63 -14.08
C MET A 185 -14.98 2.89 -13.45
N THR A 186 -16.09 3.39 -13.99
CA THR A 186 -16.77 4.59 -13.47
C THR A 186 -17.23 4.38 -12.03
N GLU A 187 -17.86 3.24 -11.71
CA GLU A 187 -18.33 2.96 -10.36
C GLU A 187 -17.17 2.84 -9.36
N ARG A 188 -16.06 2.22 -9.78
CA ARG A 188 -14.85 2.18 -8.95
C ARG A 188 -14.25 3.56 -8.72
N MET A 189 -14.24 4.46 -9.71
CA MET A 189 -13.77 5.82 -9.46
C MET A 189 -14.71 6.57 -8.50
N ARG A 190 -16.03 6.37 -8.63
CA ARG A 190 -17.03 6.97 -7.73
C ARG A 190 -16.79 6.56 -6.28
N LEU A 191 -16.50 5.28 -6.03
CA LEU A 191 -16.16 4.79 -4.68
C LEU A 191 -14.94 5.52 -4.08
N TYR A 192 -13.92 5.81 -4.89
CA TYR A 192 -12.70 6.48 -4.44
C TYR A 192 -12.88 8.01 -4.32
N ALA A 193 -13.93 8.56 -4.94
CA ALA A 193 -14.32 9.95 -4.82
C ALA A 193 -15.25 10.23 -3.63
N THR A 194 -15.40 9.28 -2.70
CA THR A 194 -16.22 9.44 -1.49
C THR A 194 -15.52 10.28 -0.41
N ASP A 195 -16.31 10.78 0.55
CA ASP A 195 -15.78 11.46 1.74
C ASP A 195 -15.12 10.47 2.71
N ALA A 196 -14.61 10.97 3.85
CA ALA A 196 -13.96 10.14 4.87
C ALA A 196 -14.86 9.04 5.47
N SER A 197 -16.19 9.13 5.29
CA SER A 197 -17.13 8.08 5.73
C SER A 197 -17.27 6.96 4.70
N ALA A 198 -16.74 7.12 3.49
CA ALA A 198 -16.92 6.25 2.33
C ALA A 198 -18.39 6.08 1.86
N LYS A 199 -19.33 6.87 2.40
CA LYS A 199 -20.78 6.73 2.16
C LYS A 199 -21.37 7.87 1.35
N ARG A 200 -20.69 9.01 1.25
CA ARG A 200 -21.17 10.20 0.53
C ARG A 200 -20.14 10.68 -0.48
N PRO A 201 -20.54 11.46 -1.50
CA PRO A 201 -19.57 12.13 -2.37
C PRO A 201 -18.63 13.03 -1.58
N GLY A 202 -17.35 13.05 -1.96
CA GLY A 202 -16.31 13.75 -1.20
C GLY A 202 -15.12 14.26 -2.00
N ALA A 203 -15.15 14.14 -3.33
CA ALA A 203 -14.18 14.76 -4.21
C ALA A 203 -14.87 15.07 -5.55
N ASP A 204 -14.68 16.29 -6.02
CA ASP A 204 -15.01 16.63 -7.39
C ASP A 204 -13.96 16.04 -8.32
N VAL A 205 -14.43 15.49 -9.43
CA VAL A 205 -13.58 14.96 -10.49
C VAL A 205 -13.98 15.59 -11.79
N TYR A 206 -13.03 16.21 -12.48
CA TYR A 206 -13.24 16.86 -13.77
C TYR A 206 -12.30 16.32 -14.83
N PHE A 207 -12.78 16.27 -16.06
CA PHE A 207 -11.96 16.22 -17.26
C PHE A 207 -11.73 17.62 -17.79
N TRP A 208 -10.55 17.84 -18.36
CA TRP A 208 -10.24 19.04 -19.11
C TRP A 208 -9.89 18.70 -20.55
N ALA A 209 -10.39 19.50 -21.49
CA ALA A 209 -10.06 19.38 -22.90
C ALA A 209 -9.59 20.74 -23.45
N ALA A 210 -8.42 20.74 -24.10
CA ALA A 210 -7.91 21.89 -24.85
C ALA A 210 -8.88 22.27 -25.99
N SER A 211 -9.05 23.57 -26.24
CA SER A 211 -9.78 24.08 -27.41
C SER A 211 -9.06 23.64 -28.70
N GLN A 212 -9.79 23.62 -29.82
CA GLN A 212 -9.17 23.29 -31.12
C GLN A 212 -8.13 24.33 -31.55
N GLU A 213 -8.26 25.57 -31.09
CA GLU A 213 -7.33 26.67 -31.36
C GLU A 213 -6.00 26.44 -30.63
N ALA A 214 -6.03 26.01 -29.35
CA ALA A 214 -4.84 25.69 -28.57
C ALA A 214 -4.04 24.49 -29.11
N LYS A 215 -4.68 23.56 -29.81
CA LYS A 215 -4.01 22.41 -30.46
C LYS A 215 -3.26 22.78 -31.75
N ALA A 216 -3.57 23.92 -32.36
CA ALA A 216 -3.03 24.34 -33.65
C ALA A 216 -1.87 25.33 -33.50
N THR A 217 -1.82 26.07 -32.40
CA THR A 217 -0.77 27.03 -32.07
C THR A 217 -0.22 26.67 -30.71
N ASP A 218 1.04 26.20 -30.63
CA ASP A 218 1.85 26.08 -29.40
C ASP A 218 2.07 27.49 -28.79
N SER A 219 0.99 28.21 -28.48
CA SER A 219 1.00 29.59 -28.01
C SER A 219 0.50 29.65 -26.56
N GLU A 220 1.08 30.59 -25.83
CA GLU A 220 1.20 30.76 -24.38
C GLU A 220 -0.08 30.71 -23.50
N GLU A 221 -1.29 30.48 -24.05
CA GLU A 221 -2.55 30.38 -23.28
C GLU A 221 -3.37 29.16 -23.72
N GLU A 222 -3.37 28.08 -22.93
CA GLU A 222 -4.23 26.92 -23.18
C GLU A 222 -5.69 27.20 -22.78
N ARG A 223 -6.47 27.75 -23.71
CA ARG A 223 -7.93 27.84 -23.57
C ARG A 223 -8.54 26.44 -23.68
N GLY A 224 -9.33 26.03 -22.69
CA GLY A 224 -9.99 24.72 -22.67
C GLY A 224 -11.33 24.73 -21.92
N SER A 225 -12.01 23.59 -21.91
CA SER A 225 -13.28 23.40 -21.20
C SER A 225 -13.18 22.28 -20.17
N PHE A 226 -13.87 22.47 -19.05
CA PHE A 226 -13.99 21.45 -18.00
C PHE A 226 -15.32 20.72 -18.12
N ARG A 227 -15.27 19.40 -17.99
CA ARG A 227 -16.45 18.54 -17.87
C ARG A 227 -16.39 17.79 -16.56
N GLN A 228 -17.38 18.01 -15.70
CA GLN A 228 -17.47 17.32 -14.42
C GLN A 228 -17.88 15.86 -14.64
N LEU A 229 -17.17 14.94 -13.97
CA LEU A 229 -17.48 13.51 -13.91
C LEU A 229 -18.20 13.15 -12.60
N PHE A 230 -17.68 13.63 -11.47
CA PHE A 230 -18.30 13.44 -10.15
C PHE A 230 -18.46 14.76 -9.42
N ASP A 231 -19.58 14.88 -8.73
CA ASP A 231 -19.91 16.02 -7.90
C ASP A 231 -19.48 15.75 -6.46
N GLY A 232 -18.70 16.67 -5.89
CA GLY A 232 -18.23 16.66 -4.53
C GLY A 232 -18.60 17.97 -3.82
N PRO A 233 -18.16 18.16 -2.58
CA PRO A 233 -18.44 19.40 -1.85
C PRO A 233 -17.81 20.65 -2.49
N GLY A 234 -16.84 20.49 -3.41
CA GLY A 234 -16.19 21.57 -4.11
C GLY A 234 -15.39 22.52 -3.22
N PRO A 235 -14.54 23.35 -3.82
CA PRO A 235 -14.18 24.62 -3.22
C PRO A 235 -15.41 25.56 -3.25
N LYS A 236 -15.78 26.10 -2.10
CA LYS A 236 -16.88 27.07 -1.95
C LYS A 236 -16.35 28.51 -1.97
N PRO A 237 -17.18 29.53 -2.30
CA PRO A 237 -16.81 30.91 -2.02
C PRO A 237 -16.42 31.07 -0.55
N GLY A 238 -15.23 31.62 -0.28
CA GLY A 238 -14.66 31.65 1.07
C GLY A 238 -14.07 30.31 1.55
N GLN A 239 -13.65 29.42 0.63
CA GLN A 239 -13.12 28.09 0.95
C GLN A 239 -12.05 28.10 2.04
N ARG A 240 -11.19 29.13 2.10
CA ARG A 240 -10.22 29.28 3.19
C ARG A 240 -10.90 29.30 4.56
N ILE A 241 -11.98 30.05 4.73
CA ILE A 241 -12.74 30.13 5.99
C ILE A 241 -13.39 28.77 6.29
N ALA A 242 -13.98 28.14 5.27
CA ALA A 242 -14.59 26.81 5.43
C ALA A 242 -13.56 25.74 5.84
N GLU A 243 -12.36 25.80 5.26
CA GLU A 243 -11.27 24.87 5.59
C GLU A 243 -10.70 25.15 6.99
N GLU A 244 -10.58 26.41 7.38
CA GLU A 244 -10.22 26.83 8.74
C GLU A 244 -11.20 26.31 9.81
N GLU A 245 -12.50 26.49 9.59
CA GLU A 245 -13.56 25.98 10.48
C GLU A 245 -13.52 24.45 10.56
N ALA A 246 -13.39 23.79 9.41
CA ALA A 246 -13.32 22.33 9.35
C ALA A 246 -12.04 21.78 9.99
N ALA A 247 -10.92 22.51 9.91
CA ALA A 247 -9.67 22.18 10.56
C ALA A 247 -9.78 22.30 12.09
N ARG A 248 -10.42 23.37 12.61
CA ARG A 248 -10.72 23.51 14.04
C ARG A 248 -11.53 22.34 14.57
N GLY A 249 -12.59 21.95 13.85
CA GLY A 249 -13.43 20.82 14.24
C GLY A 249 -12.72 19.46 14.26
N ARG A 250 -11.57 19.32 13.60
CA ARG A 250 -10.74 18.10 13.57
C ARG A 250 -9.52 18.18 14.49
N GLY A 251 -9.47 19.17 15.38
CA GLY A 251 -8.33 19.35 16.28
C GLY A 251 -7.04 19.77 15.57
N TRP A 252 -7.11 20.35 14.36
CA TRP A 252 -5.91 20.77 13.62
C TRP A 252 -5.01 21.71 14.41
N TYR A 253 -5.60 22.52 15.29
CA TYR A 253 -4.89 23.48 16.13
C TYR A 253 -4.61 22.99 17.54
N GLU A 254 -4.87 21.71 17.84
CA GLU A 254 -4.50 21.11 19.12
C GLU A 254 -2.98 20.98 19.24
N GLU A 255 -2.47 21.11 20.46
CA GLU A 255 -1.03 21.13 20.75
C GLU A 255 -0.31 19.88 20.19
N LYS A 256 -0.94 18.70 20.31
CA LYS A 256 -0.40 17.45 19.76
C LYS A 256 -0.29 17.48 18.23
N ALA A 257 -1.29 18.03 17.54
CA ALA A 257 -1.31 18.11 16.09
C ALA A 257 -0.28 19.14 15.57
N VAL A 258 -0.18 20.28 16.24
CA VAL A 258 0.84 21.32 15.97
C VAL A 258 2.24 20.75 16.19
N ALA A 259 2.50 20.11 17.34
CA ALA A 259 3.79 19.49 17.65
C ALA A 259 4.17 18.43 16.60
N GLY A 260 3.20 17.62 16.15
CA GLY A 260 3.40 16.65 15.07
C GLY A 260 3.83 17.31 13.75
N ARG A 261 3.14 18.39 13.33
CA ARG A 261 3.50 19.13 12.11
C ARG A 261 4.87 19.79 12.21
N VAL A 262 5.17 20.45 13.32
CA VAL A 262 6.48 21.07 13.57
C VAL A 262 7.59 20.01 13.60
N SER A 263 7.35 18.86 14.22
CA SER A 263 8.32 17.76 14.25
C SER A 263 8.58 17.18 12.86
N LEU A 264 7.57 17.13 11.99
CA LEU A 264 7.69 16.54 10.66
C LEU A 264 8.26 17.52 9.61
N ALA A 265 7.78 18.76 9.62
CA ALA A 265 8.08 19.76 8.59
C ALA A 265 9.06 20.86 9.06
N GLY A 266 9.47 20.83 10.34
CA GLY A 266 10.28 21.89 10.97
C GLY A 266 9.50 23.17 11.29
N VAL A 267 8.29 23.32 10.75
CA VAL A 267 7.42 24.49 10.91
C VAL A 267 5.95 24.05 11.00
N ASP A 268 5.13 24.85 11.67
CA ASP A 268 3.68 24.68 11.61
C ASP A 268 3.12 25.25 10.28
N TYR A 269 1.97 24.76 9.84
CA TYR A 269 1.31 25.20 8.62
C TYR A 269 -0.22 25.20 8.73
N ALA A 270 -0.83 26.17 8.06
CA ALA A 270 -2.28 26.33 7.97
C ALA A 270 -2.93 25.18 7.19
N PRO A 271 -4.21 24.87 7.44
CA PRO A 271 -4.93 23.88 6.65
C PRO A 271 -5.11 24.39 5.22
N ALA A 272 -5.13 23.46 4.26
CA ALA A 272 -5.17 23.79 2.84
C ALA A 272 -6.19 22.92 2.11
N PHE A 273 -6.92 23.54 1.18
CA PHE A 273 -7.71 22.83 0.20
C PHE A 273 -6.83 22.61 -1.05
N VAL A 274 -6.44 21.36 -1.29
CA VAL A 274 -5.55 21.02 -2.39
C VAL A 274 -6.35 20.55 -3.60
N VAL A 275 -6.06 21.18 -4.72
CA VAL A 275 -6.46 20.71 -6.05
C VAL A 275 -5.26 20.02 -6.66
N ALA A 276 -5.38 18.73 -6.92
CA ALA A 276 -4.34 17.98 -7.59
C ALA A 276 -4.76 17.74 -9.02
N GLY A 277 -3.79 17.65 -9.92
CA GLY A 277 -4.16 17.00 -11.15
C GLY A 277 -3.10 16.37 -11.99
N VAL A 278 -3.63 15.72 -13.00
CA VAL A 278 -3.12 14.44 -13.46
C VAL A 278 -3.00 14.50 -14.97
N HIS A 279 -1.77 14.55 -15.46
CA HIS A 279 -1.45 14.44 -16.87
C HIS A 279 -1.88 13.11 -17.47
N ASP A 280 -2.29 13.09 -18.74
CA ASP A 280 -2.55 11.86 -19.50
C ASP A 280 -1.30 10.99 -19.62
N ASP A 281 -1.50 9.68 -19.89
CA ASP A 281 -0.40 8.72 -19.97
C ASP A 281 0.59 9.06 -21.08
N ASP A 282 0.07 9.44 -22.26
CA ASP A 282 0.91 9.80 -23.41
C ASP A 282 1.70 11.08 -23.16
N VAL A 283 1.13 12.07 -22.46
CA VAL A 283 1.84 13.29 -22.05
C VAL A 283 3.00 12.92 -21.13
N ILE A 284 2.75 12.11 -20.10
CA ILE A 284 3.83 11.69 -19.20
C ILE A 284 4.88 10.87 -19.94
N ASN A 285 4.48 9.99 -20.86
CA ASN A 285 5.43 9.16 -21.60
C ASN A 285 6.27 9.96 -22.60
N GLN A 286 5.69 10.97 -23.26
CA GLN A 286 6.41 11.87 -24.14
C GLN A 286 7.56 12.56 -23.41
N TRP A 287 7.31 13.00 -22.17
CA TRP A 287 8.32 13.67 -21.36
C TRP A 287 9.23 12.65 -20.67
N LYS A 288 8.74 11.76 -19.82
CA LYS A 288 9.59 10.87 -19.02
C LYS A 288 10.18 9.68 -19.79
N GLY A 289 9.60 9.31 -20.93
CA GLY A 289 10.04 8.18 -21.74
C GLY A 289 9.88 6.82 -21.07
N VAL A 290 10.63 5.84 -21.59
CA VAL A 290 10.65 4.43 -21.11
C VAL A 290 9.23 3.88 -21.00
N ASN A 291 8.75 3.53 -19.82
CA ASN A 291 7.42 2.99 -19.55
C ASN A 291 6.62 3.86 -18.59
N TYR A 292 7.04 5.11 -18.39
CA TYR A 292 6.30 6.05 -17.55
C TYR A 292 5.03 6.51 -18.26
N PRO A 293 3.90 6.61 -17.55
CA PRO A 293 3.75 6.36 -16.12
C PRO A 293 3.59 4.86 -15.78
N ILE A 294 4.13 4.43 -14.63
CA ILE A 294 4.01 3.04 -14.15
C ILE A 294 2.54 2.68 -13.86
N MET A 295 1.78 3.64 -13.35
CA MET A 295 0.32 3.57 -13.21
C MET A 295 -0.32 4.44 -14.27
N ASN A 296 -1.32 3.91 -14.98
CA ASN A 296 -2.08 4.67 -15.97
C ASN A 296 -2.92 5.77 -15.30
N ILE A 297 -3.54 6.65 -16.09
CA ILE A 297 -4.31 7.78 -15.58
C ILE A 297 -5.47 7.35 -14.67
N TYR A 298 -6.17 6.26 -15.02
CA TYR A 298 -7.25 5.72 -14.21
C TYR A 298 -6.76 5.28 -12.81
N GLU A 299 -5.63 4.60 -12.76
CA GLU A 299 -4.99 4.17 -11.52
C GLU A 299 -4.48 5.35 -10.70
N ARG A 300 -3.86 6.35 -11.34
CA ARG A 300 -3.34 7.57 -10.69
C ARG A 300 -4.45 8.45 -10.11
N VAL A 301 -5.56 8.62 -10.80
CA VAL A 301 -6.73 9.34 -10.27
C VAL A 301 -7.28 8.64 -9.04
N ARG A 302 -7.36 7.30 -9.05
CA ARG A 302 -7.80 6.52 -7.88
C ARG A 302 -6.79 6.57 -6.73
N GLU A 303 -5.49 6.56 -7.03
CA GLU A 303 -4.45 6.75 -6.02
C GLU A 303 -4.64 8.07 -5.27
N LEU A 304 -4.94 9.15 -6.00
CA LEU A 304 -5.21 10.46 -5.41
C LEU A 304 -6.53 10.51 -4.61
N GLY A 305 -7.51 9.70 -4.99
CA GLY A 305 -8.80 9.58 -4.30
C GLY A 305 -8.68 9.32 -2.79
N ARG A 306 -7.62 8.61 -2.36
CA ARG A 306 -7.40 8.34 -0.94
C ARG A 306 -7.09 9.59 -0.11
N PHE A 307 -6.64 10.69 -0.70
CA PHE A 307 -6.31 11.93 0.03
C PHE A 307 -7.46 12.92 -0.05
N ARG A 308 -7.80 13.63 1.03
CA ARG A 308 -8.89 14.63 1.09
C ARG A 308 -8.68 15.83 0.15
N ARG A 309 -9.00 15.69 -1.15
CA ARG A 309 -8.65 16.67 -2.21
C ARG A 309 -9.66 16.64 -3.38
N THR A 310 -9.75 17.74 -4.12
CA THR A 310 -10.37 17.78 -5.45
C THR A 310 -9.38 17.28 -6.49
N ILE A 311 -9.84 16.44 -7.41
CA ILE A 311 -8.99 15.82 -8.43
C ILE A 311 -9.39 16.36 -9.80
N LEU A 312 -8.43 16.93 -10.50
CA LEU A 312 -8.61 17.37 -11.87
C LEU A 312 -7.73 16.51 -12.79
N ALA A 313 -8.28 15.95 -13.85
CA ALA A 313 -7.50 15.31 -14.90
C ALA A 313 -7.27 16.35 -16.01
N TYR A 314 -6.00 16.71 -16.27
CA TYR A 314 -5.66 17.74 -17.26
C TYR A 314 -4.53 17.30 -18.19
N GLN A 315 -4.44 17.94 -19.35
CA GLN A 315 -3.28 17.81 -20.24
C GLN A 315 -2.19 18.86 -19.93
N ALA A 316 -2.55 20.09 -19.54
CA ALA A 316 -1.62 21.10 -19.00
C ALA A 316 -2.26 21.94 -17.86
N ILE A 317 -1.49 22.91 -17.33
CA ILE A 317 -1.91 23.77 -16.21
C ILE A 317 -2.92 24.79 -16.74
N PRO A 318 -4.20 24.73 -16.31
CA PRO A 318 -5.20 25.69 -16.76
C PRO A 318 -4.98 27.05 -16.09
N ASP A 319 -5.09 28.13 -16.84
CA ASP A 319 -5.03 29.51 -16.31
C ASP A 319 -6.10 29.75 -15.23
N ARG A 320 -7.24 29.07 -15.37
CA ARG A 320 -8.35 29.15 -14.43
C ARG A 320 -9.04 27.78 -14.28
N PRO A 321 -8.77 27.04 -13.18
CA PRO A 321 -9.53 25.82 -12.90
C PRO A 321 -11.00 26.15 -12.55
N PRO A 322 -11.91 25.15 -12.53
CA PRO A 322 -13.33 25.37 -12.23
C PRO A 322 -13.57 26.07 -10.89
N SER A 323 -12.63 25.87 -9.97
CA SER A 323 -12.59 26.46 -8.64
C SER A 323 -12.25 27.95 -8.59
N GLY A 324 -11.92 28.57 -9.72
CA GLY A 324 -11.34 29.91 -9.78
C GLY A 324 -9.82 29.90 -9.61
N THR A 325 -9.23 31.10 -9.55
CA THR A 325 -7.77 31.27 -9.42
C THR A 325 -7.28 30.72 -8.07
N PRO A 326 -6.26 29.83 -8.05
CA PRO A 326 -5.70 29.33 -6.79
C PRO A 326 -4.93 30.43 -6.05
N ASP A 327 -4.89 30.33 -4.71
CA ASP A 327 -4.07 31.22 -3.87
C ASP A 327 -2.56 31.01 -4.10
N VAL A 328 -2.17 29.78 -4.44
CA VAL A 328 -0.78 29.36 -4.61
C VAL A 328 -0.72 28.12 -5.51
N VAL A 329 0.32 28.03 -6.34
CA VAL A 329 0.64 26.89 -7.20
C VAL A 329 1.98 26.34 -6.78
N TYR A 330 1.99 25.10 -6.28
CA TYR A 330 3.21 24.42 -5.86
C TYR A 330 3.77 23.50 -6.94
N HIS A 331 5.09 23.42 -7.04
CA HIS A 331 5.80 22.40 -7.81
C HIS A 331 7.00 21.86 -7.02
N GLY A 332 7.29 20.57 -7.17
CA GLY A 332 8.43 19.93 -6.51
C GLY A 332 9.78 20.24 -7.18
N PRO A 333 10.91 19.85 -6.57
CA PRO A 333 12.25 20.13 -7.08
C PRO A 333 12.64 19.31 -8.32
N THR A 334 11.71 18.55 -8.92
CA THR A 334 11.99 17.77 -10.12
C THR A 334 12.31 18.70 -11.29
N SER A 335 13.55 18.62 -11.75
CA SER A 335 14.05 19.34 -12.91
C SER A 335 13.16 19.10 -14.12
N PHE A 336 12.57 20.17 -14.65
CA PHE A 336 11.88 20.15 -15.93
C PHE A 336 12.80 19.57 -16.98
N MET A 337 12.28 18.66 -17.80
CA MET A 337 12.90 18.44 -19.10
C MET A 337 12.80 19.73 -19.92
N PRO A 338 13.75 19.99 -20.83
CA PRO A 338 13.86 21.26 -21.54
C PRO A 338 12.65 21.45 -22.46
N LEU A 339 11.58 22.00 -21.91
CA LEU A 339 10.49 22.60 -22.65
C LEU A 339 11.04 23.86 -23.33
N THR A 340 10.54 24.16 -24.53
CA THR A 340 10.82 25.43 -25.21
C THR A 340 10.17 26.63 -24.51
N TYR A 341 9.30 26.37 -23.53
CA TYR A 341 8.57 27.36 -22.74
C TYR A 341 8.45 26.88 -21.28
N ASP A 342 8.18 27.80 -20.36
CA ASP A 342 7.96 27.47 -18.95
C ASP A 342 6.45 27.23 -18.70
N PRO A 343 6.02 26.02 -18.31
CA PRO A 343 4.60 25.72 -18.10
C PRO A 343 4.01 26.45 -16.89
N TYR A 344 4.85 27.04 -16.04
CA TYR A 344 4.46 27.85 -14.89
C TYR A 344 4.58 29.35 -15.14
N THR A 345 4.67 29.81 -16.40
CA THR A 345 4.74 31.23 -16.74
C THR A 345 3.58 32.02 -16.12
N ALA A 346 2.33 31.62 -16.38
CA ALA A 346 1.15 32.28 -15.82
C ALA A 346 1.16 32.39 -14.28
N PRO A 347 1.34 31.31 -13.48
CA PRO A 347 1.39 31.44 -12.03
C PRO A 347 2.60 32.21 -11.50
N LYS A 348 3.73 32.23 -12.23
CA LYS A 348 4.90 33.07 -11.90
C LYS A 348 4.61 34.55 -12.12
N GLU A 349 4.01 34.92 -13.25
CA GLU A 349 3.59 36.29 -13.54
C GLU A 349 2.54 36.81 -12.55
N MET A 350 1.66 35.92 -12.09
CA MET A 350 0.67 36.22 -11.05
C MET A 350 1.26 36.30 -9.64
N GLY A 351 2.54 35.92 -9.44
CA GLY A 351 3.19 35.91 -8.13
C GLY A 351 2.67 34.85 -7.16
N ILE A 352 2.03 33.79 -7.67
CA ILE A 352 1.44 32.70 -6.87
C ILE A 352 2.20 31.38 -7.00
N TYR A 353 3.29 31.34 -7.76
CA TYR A 353 4.14 30.15 -7.90
C TYR A 353 5.08 29.98 -6.69
N GLN A 354 5.16 28.75 -6.17
CA GLN A 354 6.08 28.39 -5.10
C GLN A 354 6.73 27.03 -5.35
N GLU A 355 8.06 27.00 -5.33
CA GLU A 355 8.81 25.75 -5.39
C GLU A 355 8.90 25.12 -4.00
N ILE A 356 8.61 23.82 -3.92
CA ILE A 356 8.80 23.03 -2.70
C ILE A 356 10.28 22.68 -2.59
N GLY A 357 10.91 23.03 -1.47
CA GLY A 357 12.29 22.66 -1.18
C GLY A 357 12.46 21.15 -0.90
N ALA A 358 13.65 20.78 -0.42
CA ALA A 358 13.96 19.40 -0.04
C ALA A 358 13.00 18.89 1.04
N HIS A 359 12.58 17.63 0.93
CA HIS A 359 11.67 17.01 1.88
C HIS A 359 12.03 15.53 2.12
N SER A 360 11.62 14.99 3.27
CA SER A 360 11.98 13.63 3.73
C SER A 360 11.54 12.46 2.84
N TYR A 361 10.78 12.74 1.77
CA TYR A 361 10.24 11.75 0.86
C TYR A 361 10.70 11.96 -0.60
N GLU A 362 11.63 12.88 -0.86
CA GLU A 362 12.09 13.22 -2.22
C GLU A 362 12.75 12.02 -2.92
N ASP A 363 13.38 11.14 -2.14
CA ASP A 363 13.99 9.91 -2.62
C ASP A 363 12.98 8.78 -2.86
N VAL A 364 11.71 8.92 -2.46
CA VAL A 364 10.68 7.88 -2.65
C VAL A 364 10.06 8.01 -4.05
N ASN A 365 10.84 7.62 -5.06
CA ASN A 365 10.44 7.64 -6.46
C ASN A 365 10.66 6.28 -7.13
N ALA A 366 10.09 6.08 -8.32
CA ALA A 366 10.13 4.80 -9.02
C ALA A 366 11.56 4.26 -9.24
N GLY A 367 12.53 5.14 -9.50
CA GLY A 367 13.93 4.75 -9.65
C GLY A 367 14.52 4.18 -8.35
N THR A 368 14.38 4.91 -7.24
CA THR A 368 14.85 4.45 -5.93
C THR A 368 14.11 3.20 -5.46
N ILE A 369 12.81 3.10 -5.74
CA ILE A 369 11.99 1.91 -5.45
C ILE A 369 12.56 0.69 -6.18
N VAL A 370 12.87 0.79 -7.47
CA VAL A 370 13.51 -0.30 -8.23
C VAL A 370 14.86 -0.67 -7.62
N GLN A 371 15.67 0.31 -7.22
CA GLN A 371 16.95 0.05 -6.56
C GLN A 371 16.78 -0.67 -5.21
N ARG A 372 15.81 -0.25 -4.39
CA ARG A 372 15.48 -0.91 -3.12
C ARG A 372 15.05 -2.36 -3.34
N ILE A 373 14.20 -2.62 -4.35
CA ILE A 373 13.77 -3.97 -4.72
C ILE A 373 14.96 -4.86 -5.10
N MET A 374 15.85 -4.35 -5.98
CA MET A 374 17.03 -5.12 -6.41
C MET A 374 17.95 -5.45 -5.25
N LYS A 375 18.23 -4.47 -4.38
CA LYS A 375 19.03 -4.67 -3.17
C LYS A 375 18.40 -5.69 -2.21
N SER A 376 17.09 -5.61 -1.99
CA SER A 376 16.38 -6.55 -1.12
C SER A 376 16.39 -7.98 -1.68
N ARG A 377 16.36 -8.15 -3.00
CA ARG A 377 16.49 -9.47 -3.65
C ARG A 377 17.86 -10.08 -3.43
N ASP A 378 18.94 -9.31 -3.63
CA ASP A 378 20.31 -9.80 -3.41
C ASP A 378 20.51 -10.26 -1.96
N VAL A 379 19.97 -9.49 -1.00
CA VAL A 379 19.99 -9.82 0.44
C VAL A 379 19.17 -11.07 0.73
N TYR A 380 17.98 -11.22 0.15
CA TYR A 380 17.15 -12.41 0.31
C TYR A 380 17.85 -13.66 -0.23
N GLU A 381 18.40 -13.60 -1.45
CA GLU A 381 19.13 -14.71 -2.07
C GLU A 381 20.42 -15.06 -1.29
N ALA A 382 21.14 -14.08 -0.75
CA ALA A 382 22.26 -14.32 0.15
C ALA A 382 21.83 -15.04 1.45
N ARG A 383 20.69 -14.65 2.03
CA ARG A 383 20.17 -15.27 3.26
C ARG A 383 19.64 -16.68 3.02
N GLN A 384 19.00 -16.95 1.89
CA GLN A 384 18.58 -18.31 1.51
C GLN A 384 19.78 -19.22 1.30
N ARG A 385 20.85 -18.72 0.65
CA ARG A 385 22.13 -19.45 0.56
C ARG A 385 22.70 -19.76 1.94
N ALA A 386 22.73 -18.80 2.86
CA ALA A 386 23.23 -19.01 4.23
C ALA A 386 22.36 -20.00 5.04
N LYS A 387 21.02 -19.93 4.91
CA LYS A 387 20.10 -20.90 5.54
C LYS A 387 20.26 -22.31 4.97
N GLY A 388 20.41 -22.45 3.64
CA GLY A 388 20.66 -23.72 2.98
C GLY A 388 21.95 -24.38 3.47
N VAL A 389 23.05 -23.63 3.51
CA VAL A 389 24.34 -24.10 4.05
C VAL A 389 24.21 -24.54 5.52
N LYS A 390 23.47 -23.79 6.35
CA LYS A 390 23.24 -24.16 7.75
C LYS A 390 22.43 -25.46 7.88
N ALA A 391 21.39 -25.64 7.06
CA ALA A 391 20.57 -26.85 7.06
C ALA A 391 21.37 -28.08 6.61
N GLU A 392 22.26 -27.94 5.63
CA GLU A 392 23.17 -29.00 5.19
C GLU A 392 24.15 -29.40 6.31
N VAL A 393 24.74 -28.43 7.00
CA VAL A 393 25.64 -28.68 8.14
C VAL A 393 24.91 -29.38 9.29
N GLU A 394 23.69 -28.96 9.62
CA GLU A 394 22.86 -29.58 10.66
C GLU A 394 22.37 -30.99 10.27
N ALA A 395 22.13 -31.25 8.98
CA ALA A 395 21.79 -32.58 8.47
C ALA A 395 22.99 -33.52 8.55
N ALA A 396 24.17 -33.07 8.12
CA ALA A 396 25.41 -33.84 8.20
C ALA A 396 25.80 -34.17 9.65
N HIS A 397 25.57 -33.24 10.60
CA HIS A 397 25.78 -33.50 12.02
C HIS A 397 24.82 -34.59 12.55
N ARG A 398 23.53 -34.51 12.22
CA ARG A 398 22.53 -35.52 12.62
C ARG A 398 22.81 -36.90 12.04
N GLU A 399 23.24 -36.97 10.78
CA GLU A 399 23.61 -38.23 10.13
C GLU A 399 24.82 -38.88 10.82
N ARG A 400 25.81 -38.07 11.20
CA ARG A 400 26.97 -38.54 11.96
C ARG A 400 26.59 -39.08 13.33
N GLU A 401 25.71 -38.40 14.07
CA GLU A 401 25.20 -38.88 15.37
C GLU A 401 24.44 -40.21 15.25
N LEU A 402 23.61 -40.37 14.21
CA LEU A 402 22.88 -41.60 13.93
C LEU A 402 23.83 -42.77 13.63
N LEU A 403 24.87 -42.54 12.82
CA LEU A 403 25.89 -43.55 12.51
C LEU A 403 26.68 -43.97 13.76
N GLU A 404 27.05 -43.02 14.61
CA GLU A 404 27.72 -43.30 15.90
C GLU A 404 26.83 -44.14 16.83
N GLN A 405 25.53 -43.82 16.93
CA GLN A 405 24.58 -44.60 17.73
C GLN A 405 24.38 -46.02 17.17
N GLU A 406 24.28 -46.17 15.85
CA GLU A 406 24.14 -47.49 15.23
C GLU A 406 25.40 -48.34 15.42
N GLN A 407 26.58 -47.74 15.36
CA GLN A 407 27.84 -48.42 15.62
C GLN A 407 27.93 -48.89 17.08
N LEU A 408 27.59 -48.03 18.05
CA LEU A 408 27.51 -48.40 19.46
C LEU A 408 26.52 -49.54 19.70
N ARG A 409 25.36 -49.54 19.02
CA ARG A 409 24.38 -50.63 19.11
C ARG A 409 24.94 -51.95 18.56
N LYS A 410 25.60 -51.91 17.40
CA LYS A 410 26.23 -53.10 16.80
C LYS A 410 27.36 -53.66 17.67
N GLU A 411 28.15 -52.79 18.30
CA GLU A 411 29.19 -53.20 19.25
C GLU A 411 28.60 -53.83 20.51
N ALA A 412 27.52 -53.27 21.07
CA ALA A 412 26.79 -53.85 22.19
C ALA A 412 26.18 -55.22 21.86
N GLU A 413 25.57 -55.37 20.67
CA GLU A 413 25.01 -56.64 20.19
C GLU A 413 26.10 -57.71 19.97
N ARG A 414 27.27 -57.31 19.44
CA ARG A 414 28.43 -58.21 19.31
C ARG A 414 28.98 -58.63 20.67
N GLY A 415 29.05 -57.70 21.62
CA GLY A 415 29.41 -57.99 23.01
C GLY A 415 28.44 -58.98 23.66
N ALA A 416 27.13 -58.75 23.53
CA ALA A 416 26.10 -59.63 24.09
C ALA A 416 26.13 -61.04 23.47
N ARG A 417 26.32 -61.16 22.15
CA ARG A 417 26.46 -62.48 21.47
C ARG A 417 27.72 -63.22 21.92
N SER A 418 28.83 -62.51 22.14
CA SER A 418 30.06 -63.10 22.66
C SER A 418 29.86 -63.67 24.07
N THR A 419 29.17 -62.92 24.95
CA THR A 419 28.86 -63.35 26.32
C THR A 419 27.90 -64.54 26.35
N ALA A 420 26.84 -64.52 25.54
CA ALA A 420 25.89 -65.63 25.44
C ALA A 420 26.53 -66.92 24.90
N SER A 421 27.45 -66.80 23.94
CA SER A 421 28.20 -67.96 23.42
C SER A 421 29.15 -68.57 24.45
N ARG A 422 29.71 -67.76 25.38
CA ARG A 422 30.54 -68.28 26.48
C ARG A 422 29.69 -69.05 27.49
N LEU A 423 28.58 -68.48 27.93
CA LEU A 423 27.65 -69.11 28.88
C LEU A 423 27.08 -70.42 28.34
N GLY A 424 26.65 -70.46 27.07
CA GLY A 424 26.12 -71.69 26.46
C GLY A 424 27.17 -72.79 26.26
N ASN A 425 28.46 -72.44 26.16
CA ASN A 425 29.54 -73.44 26.12
C ASN A 425 29.89 -73.96 27.52
N GLU A 426 29.76 -73.15 28.57
CA GLU A 426 29.92 -73.59 29.96
C GLU A 426 28.79 -74.52 30.39
N GLU A 427 27.53 -74.20 30.08
CA GLU A 427 26.36 -75.05 30.38
C GLU A 427 26.42 -76.41 29.67
N ARG A 428 26.90 -76.46 28.40
CA ARG A 428 27.09 -77.72 27.67
C ARG A 428 28.20 -78.59 28.27
N LYS A 429 29.22 -77.96 28.85
CA LYS A 429 30.30 -78.66 29.54
C LYS A 429 29.80 -79.31 30.82
N GLU A 430 29.01 -78.58 31.62
CA GLU A 430 28.42 -79.09 32.85
C GLU A 430 27.39 -80.21 32.61
N MET A 431 26.68 -80.19 31.47
CA MET A 431 25.70 -81.21 31.11
C MET A 431 26.33 -82.51 30.56
N GLN A 432 27.58 -82.47 30.09
CA GLN A 432 28.34 -83.67 29.68
C GLN A 432 29.08 -84.35 30.84
N GLU A 433 29.21 -83.68 31.99
CA GLU A 433 29.86 -84.19 33.20
C GLU A 433 28.87 -84.78 34.23
N ARG A 434 27.58 -84.86 33.89
CA ARG A 434 26.53 -85.55 34.65
C ARG A 434 26.00 -86.75 33.86
#